data_AF-G7VEW3-F1
#
_entry.id   AF-G7VEW3-F1
#
_cell.length_a   1.000
_cell.length_b   1.000
_cell.length_c   1.000
_cell.angle_alpha   90.00
_cell.angle_beta   90.00
_cell.angle_gamma   90.00
#
_symmetry.space_group_name_H-M   'P 1'
#
loop_
_entity.id
_entity.type
_entity.pdbx_description
1 polymer ?
#
loop_
_entity_poly.entity_id
_entity_poly.type
_entity_poly.pdbx_seq_one_letter_code
_entity_poly.pdbx_strand_id
1 'polypeptide(L)' 'MTRVRDLLGISAASLLRYGIKPDDEVLYAIEVLESRAPHVARLLRTVVGERAS' A
#
# COMPACT_ATOMS: atom_id res chain seq x y z
N MET A 1 -6.54 10.61 -6.54
CA MET A 1 -5.52 9.58 -6.26
C MET A 1 -6.12 8.61 -5.25
N THR A 2 -5.95 7.31 -5.46
CA THR A 2 -6.55 6.26 -4.61
C THR A 2 -5.85 6.22 -3.25
N ARG A 3 -6.61 6.27 -2.15
CA ARG A 3 -6.05 6.17 -0.79
C ARG A 3 -5.93 4.72 -0.37
N VAL A 4 -5.03 4.45 0.57
CA VAL A 4 -4.85 3.11 1.16
C VAL A 4 -6.16 2.56 1.72
N ARG A 5 -6.98 3.39 2.38
CA ARG A 5 -8.30 2.97 2.91
C ARG A 5 -9.29 2.59 1.82
N ASP A 6 -9.24 3.24 0.65
CA ASP A 6 -10.16 2.98 -0.45
C ASP A 6 -9.86 1.61 -1.08
N LEU A 7 -8.59 1.19 -1.02
CA LEU A 7 -8.12 -0.09 -1.54
C LEU A 7 -8.25 -1.25 -0.56
N LEU A 8 -7.86 -1.02 0.70
CA LEU A 8 -7.72 -2.08 1.71
C LEU A 8 -8.85 -2.09 2.75
N GLY A 9 -9.71 -1.07 2.77
CA GLY A 9 -10.76 -0.91 3.78
C GLY A 9 -10.17 -0.91 5.20
N ILE A 10 -10.79 -1.68 6.09
CA ILE A 10 -10.36 -1.82 7.49
C ILE A 10 -8.92 -2.37 7.61
N SER A 11 -8.46 -3.14 6.64
CA SER A 11 -7.12 -3.74 6.63
C SER A 11 -6.01 -2.70 6.50
N ALA A 12 -6.33 -1.46 6.09
CA ALA A 12 -5.38 -0.34 6.04
C ALA A 12 -4.67 -0.08 7.38
N ALA A 13 -5.33 -0.35 8.51
CA ALA A 13 -4.74 -0.23 9.85
C ALA A 13 -3.47 -1.08 10.03
N SER A 14 -3.36 -2.19 9.28
CA SER A 14 -2.17 -3.05 9.30
C SER A 14 -0.90 -2.34 8.82
N LEU A 15 -1.02 -1.31 7.98
CA LEU A 15 0.12 -0.58 7.43
C LEU A 15 0.66 0.52 8.35
N LEU A 16 -0.05 0.85 9.43
CA LEU A 16 0.39 1.84 10.42
C LEU A 16 1.76 1.50 11.01
N ARG A 17 2.07 0.21 11.19
CA ARG A 17 3.38 -0.27 11.68
C ARG A 17 4.55 0.07 10.75
N TYR A 18 4.27 0.37 9.49
CA TYR A 18 5.26 0.79 8.50
C TYR A 18 5.35 2.32 8.37
N GLY A 19 4.52 3.07 9.10
CA GLY A 19 4.43 4.53 9.04
C GLY A 19 3.42 5.05 8.01
N ILE A 20 2.61 4.16 7.44
CA ILE A 20 1.64 4.50 6.39
C ILE A 20 0.26 4.68 7.02
N LYS A 21 -0.36 5.83 6.78
CA LYS A 21 -1.69 6.16 7.27
C LYS A 21 -2.76 5.72 6.26
N PRO A 22 -3.99 5.41 6.71
CA PRO A 22 -5.07 5.03 5.81
C PRO A 22 -5.48 6.12 4.80
N ASP A 23 -5.18 7.39 5.07
CA ASP A 23 -5.42 8.51 4.14
C ASP A 23 -4.28 8.74 3.16
N ASP A 24 -3.13 8.09 3.35
CA ASP A 24 -2.00 8.24 2.43
C ASP A 24 -2.36 7.65 1.06
N GLU A 25 -1.72 8.19 0.04
CA GLU A 25 -1.86 7.70 -1.33
C GLU A 25 -1.23 6.32 -1.47
N VAL A 26 -1.86 5.45 -2.25
CA VAL A 26 -1.38 4.08 -2.44
C VAL A 26 0.02 4.03 -3.05
N LEU A 27 0.36 4.95 -3.97
CA LEU A 27 1.69 4.99 -4.59
C LEU A 27 2.77 5.34 -3.57
N TYR A 28 2.53 6.33 -2.71
CA TYR A 28 3.42 6.65 -1.59
C TYR A 28 3.59 5.45 -0.64
N ALA A 29 2.48 4.77 -0.31
CA ALA A 29 2.52 3.58 0.52
C ALA A 29 3.39 2.47 -0.11
N ILE A 30 3.31 2.27 -1.43
CA ILE A 30 4.13 1.31 -2.17
C ILE A 30 5.62 1.68 -2.04
N GLU A 31 6.00 2.94 -2.30
CA GLU A 31 7.40 3.42 -2.19
C GLU A 31 7.97 3.19 -0.78
N VAL A 32 7.21 3.54 0.26
CA VAL A 32 7.64 3.29 1.66
C VAL A 32 7.84 1.80 1.93
N LEU A 33 6.97 0.94 1.38
CA LEU A 33 7.04 -0.51 1.58
C LEU A 33 8.15 -1.17 0.79
N GLU A 34 8.66 -0.59 -0.30
CA GLU A 34 9.76 -1.19 -1.06
C GLU A 34 10.99 -1.43 -0.21
N SER A 35 11.31 -0.51 0.70
CA SER A 35 12.48 -0.61 1.58
C SER A 35 12.22 -1.42 2.85
N ARG A 36 10.97 -1.49 3.32
CA ARG A 36 10.61 -2.05 4.63
C ARG A 36 9.94 -3.42 4.58
N ALA A 37 9.11 -3.65 3.57
CA ALA A 37 8.34 -4.87 3.38
C ALA A 37 8.04 -5.11 1.87
N PRO A 38 9.05 -5.51 1.09
CA PRO A 38 8.94 -5.62 -0.38
C PRO A 38 7.80 -6.52 -0.85
N HIS A 39 7.49 -7.57 -0.08
CA HIS A 39 6.37 -8.48 -0.36
C HIS A 39 5.00 -7.79 -0.25
N VAL A 40 4.84 -6.86 0.70
CA VAL A 40 3.61 -6.07 0.85
C VAL A 40 3.50 -5.03 -0.26
N ALA A 41 4.62 -4.40 -0.65
CA ALA A 41 4.66 -3.52 -1.82
C ALA A 41 4.19 -4.26 -3.09
N ARG A 42 4.69 -5.49 -3.32
CA ARG A 42 4.28 -6.31 -4.46
C ARG A 42 2.79 -6.68 -4.42
N LEU A 43 2.26 -7.00 -3.23
CA LEU A 43 0.84 -7.24 -3.04
C LEU A 43 0.01 -6.01 -3.41
N LEU A 44 0.36 -4.83 -2.88
CA LEU A 44 -0.33 -3.58 -3.17
C LEU A 44 -0.34 -3.24 -4.66
N ARG A 45 0.80 -3.38 -5.35
CA ARG A 45 0.88 -3.21 -6.82
C ARG A 45 -0.09 -4.12 -7.57
N THR A 46 -0.14 -5.39 -7.15
CA THR A 46 -1.05 -6.39 -7.74
C THR A 46 -2.51 -6.01 -7.53
N VAL A 47 -2.86 -5.53 -6.33
CA VAL A 47 -4.25 -5.13 -5.98
C VAL A 47 -4.66 -3.84 -6.69
N VAL A 48 -3.73 -2.91 -6.94
CA VAL A 48 -3.96 -1.68 -7.72
C VAL A 48 -4.18 -1.97 -9.21
N GLY A 49 -3.81 -3.17 -9.68
CA GLY A 49 -3.91 -3.52 -11.09
C GLY A 49 -2.69 -3.10 -11.92
N GLU A 50 -1.58 -2.69 -11.27
CA GLU A 50 -0.27 -2.75 -11.91
C GLU A 50 0.05 -4.23 -12.09
N ARG A 51 -0.28 -4.78 -13.26
CA ARG A 51 0.26 -6.08 -13.67
C ARG A 51 1.77 -5.95 -13.58
N ALA A 52 2.38 -6.73 -12.67
CA ALA A 52 3.80 -7.02 -12.70
C ALA A 52 4.12 -7.45 -14.14
N SER A 53 4.73 -6.54 -14.90
CA SER A 53 5.09 -6.75 -16.30
C SER A 53 6.31 -7.63 -16.40
#